data_AF-A0A2V7XIN5-F1
#
_entry.id   AF-A0A2V7XIN5-F1
#
_cell.length_a   1.000
_cell.length_b   1.000
_cell.length_c   1.000
_cell.angle_alpha   90.00
_cell.angle_beta   90.00
_cell.angle_gamma   90.00
#
_symmetry.space_group_name_H-M   'P 1'
#
loop_
_entity.id
_entity.type
_entity.pdbx_description
1 polymer ?
#
loop_
_entity_poly.entity_id
_entity_poly.type
_entity_poly.pdbx_seq_one_letter_code
_entity_poly.pdbx_strand_id
1 'polypeptide(L)'
;AELAQARIPSGGAAELVLRLLKVKEATENEDAPFFYYPRGGFGVFPTRLAEEIVKAGGRILTATTPVELERDGARIRAVSVQHEGITTRLEAETVVSSIPLQTLSGLLFPGDAVAAEEAARLRLRDLALVFLILKQERVSEDHWIFFPERQYPFNRMFEQKAMDPGLGPADRTAICCDLTCDAGDAVWSAPDDELVRRCFDALVGSGLTTPDRLEGGFVRRFRNFYPMYTIDFRERLGRVYERVRAPADNLVPTGRLGMFNYNNSDHCLDMGRFIARPRQIWAGLEERVRTYRIID
;
A
#
# COMPACT_ATOMS: atom_id res chain seq x y z
N ALA A 1 16.28 10.19 -5.25
CA ALA A 1 15.86 11.58 -5.52
C ALA A 1 14.34 11.74 -5.49
N GLU A 2 13.56 10.85 -6.10
CA GLU A 2 12.09 11.04 -6.19
C GLU A 2 11.28 10.47 -5.02
N LEU A 3 11.65 9.30 -4.49
CA LEU A 3 11.16 8.86 -3.17
C LEU A 3 11.48 9.91 -2.09
N ALA A 4 12.62 10.60 -2.25
CA ALA A 4 12.93 11.79 -1.47
C ALA A 4 12.01 12.95 -1.85
N GLN A 5 11.78 13.33 -3.11
CA GLN A 5 10.81 14.39 -3.45
C GLN A 5 9.35 14.11 -3.02
N ALA A 6 8.96 12.85 -2.85
CA ALA A 6 7.63 12.44 -2.39
C ALA A 6 7.51 12.36 -0.86
N ARG A 7 8.63 12.36 -0.12
CA ARG A 7 8.71 12.22 1.35
C ARG A 7 9.60 13.27 2.07
N ILE A 8 10.34 14.06 1.32
CA ILE A 8 11.35 15.02 1.76
C ILE A 8 11.21 16.24 0.84
N PRO A 9 10.70 17.37 1.35
CA PRO A 9 10.61 18.59 0.59
C PRO A 9 11.98 19.24 0.67
N SER A 10 12.94 18.80 -0.12
CA SER A 10 14.16 19.59 -0.27
C SER A 10 14.57 19.56 -1.73
N GLY A 11 14.68 20.72 -2.34
CA GLY A 11 15.20 20.95 -3.68
C GLY A 11 16.70 20.67 -3.77
N GLY A 12 17.08 19.43 -3.45
CA GLY A 12 18.44 18.94 -3.46
C GLY A 12 19.27 19.30 -2.23
N ALA A 13 20.51 18.80 -2.23
CA ALA A 13 21.46 18.96 -1.14
C ALA A 13 21.76 20.42 -0.79
N ALA A 14 21.72 21.33 -1.76
CA ALA A 14 21.95 22.76 -1.53
C ALA A 14 20.84 23.39 -0.65
N GLU A 15 19.59 22.99 -0.83
CA GLU A 15 18.48 23.50 -0.03
C GLU A 15 18.48 22.93 1.39
N LEU A 16 18.90 21.67 1.56
CA LEU A 16 19.13 21.07 2.87
C LEU A 16 20.21 21.84 3.66
N VAL A 17 21.31 22.20 3.00
CA VAL A 17 22.39 23.02 3.60
C VAL A 17 21.88 24.41 4.00
N LEU A 18 21.08 25.06 3.14
CA LEU A 18 20.50 26.37 3.44
C LEU A 18 19.50 26.33 4.61
N ARG A 19 18.75 25.23 4.77
CA ARG A 19 17.88 24.98 5.93
C ARG A 19 18.67 24.74 7.21
N LEU A 20 19.72 23.92 7.16
CA LEU A 20 20.62 23.70 8.30
C LEU A 20 21.30 24.98 8.77
N LEU A 21 21.60 25.90 7.83
CA LEU A 21 22.15 27.21 8.11
C LEU A 21 21.09 28.25 8.54
N LYS A 22 19.81 27.87 8.67
CA LYS A 22 18.67 28.74 9.01
C LYS A 22 18.47 29.93 8.07
N VAL A 23 18.95 29.84 6.83
CA VAL A 23 18.86 30.91 5.82
C VAL A 23 17.52 30.87 5.09
N LYS A 24 16.82 29.73 5.13
CA LYS A 24 15.51 29.53 4.49
C LYS A 24 14.58 28.79 5.46
N GLU A 25 13.40 29.34 5.74
CA GLU A 25 12.37 28.66 6.52
C GLU A 25 11.81 27.44 5.76
N ALA A 26 11.42 26.41 6.50
CA ALA A 26 10.72 25.25 5.95
C ALA A 26 9.45 25.75 5.26
N THR A 27 9.40 25.58 3.94
CA THR A 27 8.23 25.93 3.13
C THR A 27 7.53 24.63 2.76
N GLU A 28 6.22 24.62 3.04
CA GLU A 28 5.22 23.55 2.91
C GLU A 28 5.06 22.64 4.14
N ASN A 29 3.83 22.64 4.69
CA ASN A 29 3.36 21.83 5.83
C ASN A 29 3.37 20.34 5.44
N GLU A 30 4.49 19.66 5.68
CA GLU A 30 4.60 18.22 5.50
C GLU A 30 4.52 17.43 6.81
N ASP A 31 4.42 18.14 7.94
CA ASP A 31 4.12 17.54 9.23
C ASP A 31 2.59 17.44 9.38
N ALA A 32 2.08 16.27 9.75
CA ALA A 32 0.71 16.11 10.24
C ALA A 32 0.68 16.21 11.78
N PRO A 33 0.56 17.42 12.38
CA PRO A 33 0.56 17.57 13.84
C PRO A 33 -0.61 16.84 14.52
N PHE A 34 -1.67 16.55 13.77
CA PHE A 34 -2.76 15.67 14.18
C PHE A 34 -3.37 14.99 12.95
N PHE A 35 -3.96 13.82 13.16
CA PHE A 35 -4.79 13.13 12.17
C PHE A 35 -6.00 12.51 12.86
N TYR A 36 -7.05 12.22 12.09
CA TYR A 36 -8.23 11.55 12.59
C TYR A 36 -8.11 10.04 12.38
N TYR A 37 -8.40 9.27 13.43
CA TYR A 37 -8.43 7.83 13.37
C TYR A 37 -9.82 7.29 13.76
N PRO A 38 -10.42 6.34 12.99
CA PRO A 38 -11.72 5.78 13.34
C PRO A 38 -11.68 4.99 14.64
N ARG A 39 -12.63 5.25 15.54
CA ARG A 39 -12.85 4.39 16.71
C ARG A 39 -13.17 2.96 16.26
N GLY A 40 -12.53 1.98 16.88
CA GLY A 40 -12.64 0.57 16.51
C GLY A 40 -11.69 0.13 15.39
N GLY A 41 -10.72 0.98 15.01
CA GLY A 41 -9.70 0.63 14.03
C GLY A 41 -10.01 1.08 12.61
N PHE A 42 -8.98 1.21 11.78
CA PHE A 42 -9.12 1.62 10.38
C PHE A 42 -10.03 0.67 9.57
N GLY A 43 -10.16 -0.60 9.97
CA GLY A 43 -11.03 -1.59 9.32
C GLY A 43 -12.51 -1.20 9.30
N VAL A 44 -12.97 -0.32 10.20
CA VAL A 44 -14.34 0.22 10.17
C VAL A 44 -14.63 0.95 8.87
N PHE A 45 -13.65 1.68 8.34
CA PHE A 45 -13.83 2.50 7.15
C PHE A 45 -14.20 1.68 5.89
N PRO A 46 -13.43 0.68 5.44
CA PRO A 46 -13.82 -0.16 4.31
C PRO A 46 -15.08 -0.98 4.57
N THR A 47 -15.34 -1.41 5.82
CA THR A 47 -16.61 -2.10 6.15
C THR A 47 -17.82 -1.20 5.91
N ARG A 48 -17.79 0.06 6.37
CA ARG A 48 -18.88 1.02 6.11
C ARG A 48 -19.04 1.34 4.64
N LEU A 49 -17.94 1.47 3.90
CA LEU A 49 -18.01 1.64 2.44
C LEU A 49 -18.71 0.45 1.77
N ALA A 50 -18.38 -0.77 2.18
CA ALA A 50 -19.01 -1.98 1.66
C ALA A 50 -20.53 -2.02 1.93
N GLU A 51 -20.94 -1.66 3.15
CA GLU A 51 -22.35 -1.55 3.54
C GLU A 51 -23.11 -0.53 2.66
N GLU A 52 -22.55 0.66 2.46
CA GLU A 52 -23.19 1.71 1.65
C GLU A 52 -23.24 1.34 0.16
N ILE A 53 -22.23 0.63 -0.37
CA ILE A 53 -22.28 0.09 -1.74
C ILE A 53 -23.46 -0.88 -1.89
N VAL A 54 -23.62 -1.83 -0.96
CA VAL A 54 -24.73 -2.81 -1.01
C VAL A 54 -26.08 -2.13 -0.86
N LYS A 55 -26.19 -1.17 0.07
CA LYS A 55 -27.42 -0.37 0.27
C LYS A 55 -27.81 0.44 -0.96
N ALA A 56 -26.84 0.91 -1.74
CA ALA A 56 -27.05 1.58 -3.01
C ALA A 56 -27.37 0.61 -4.17
N GLY A 57 -27.49 -0.69 -3.91
CA GLY A 57 -27.78 -1.73 -4.91
C GLY A 57 -26.54 -2.31 -5.61
N GLY A 58 -25.33 -1.92 -5.17
CA GLY A 58 -24.07 -2.49 -5.64
C GLY A 58 -23.85 -3.92 -5.14
N ARG A 59 -22.98 -4.65 -5.82
CA ARG A 59 -22.61 -6.02 -5.46
C ARG A 59 -21.12 -6.08 -5.13
N ILE A 60 -20.79 -6.79 -4.05
CA ILE A 60 -19.40 -7.06 -3.65
C ILE A 60 -19.22 -8.57 -3.67
N LEU A 61 -18.34 -9.04 -4.54
CA LEU A 61 -17.99 -10.45 -4.65
C LEU A 61 -16.61 -10.66 -3.99
N THR A 62 -16.60 -11.29 -2.83
CA THR A 62 -15.35 -11.67 -2.14
C THR A 62 -14.91 -13.07 -2.60
N ALA A 63 -13.66 -13.43 -2.31
CA ALA A 63 -13.06 -14.70 -2.77
C ALA A 63 -13.26 -14.95 -4.28
N THR A 64 -13.25 -13.87 -5.06
CA THR A 64 -13.56 -13.87 -6.50
C THR A 64 -12.41 -13.23 -7.24
N THR A 65 -11.74 -14.00 -8.11
CA THR A 65 -10.50 -13.58 -8.79
C THR A 65 -10.77 -13.37 -10.27
N PRO A 66 -10.46 -12.22 -10.88
CA PRO A 66 -10.53 -12.06 -12.33
C PRO A 66 -9.47 -12.93 -13.00
N VAL A 67 -9.87 -13.70 -14.01
CA VAL A 67 -8.99 -14.64 -14.72
C VAL A 67 -8.87 -14.35 -16.21
N GLU A 68 -9.83 -13.61 -16.79
CA GLU A 68 -9.81 -13.26 -18.22
C GLU A 68 -10.56 -11.95 -18.48
N LEU A 69 -10.07 -11.18 -19.45
CA LEU A 69 -10.76 -10.00 -19.99
C LEU A 69 -11.21 -10.32 -21.43
N GLU A 70 -12.53 -10.45 -21.63
CA GLU A 70 -13.11 -10.67 -22.94
C GLU A 70 -13.21 -9.33 -23.68
N ARG A 71 -12.51 -9.22 -24.81
CA ARG A 71 -12.46 -8.00 -25.63
C ARG A 71 -13.22 -8.18 -26.93
N ASP A 72 -13.87 -7.12 -27.37
CA ASP A 72 -14.29 -6.93 -28.76
C ASP A 72 -13.77 -5.58 -29.25
N GLY A 73 -12.83 -5.64 -30.20
CA GLY A 73 -12.09 -4.48 -30.66
C GLY A 73 -11.36 -3.77 -29.51
N ALA A 74 -11.57 -2.46 -29.40
CA ALA A 74 -11.00 -1.60 -28.37
C ALA A 74 -11.86 -1.53 -27.08
N ARG A 75 -12.68 -2.54 -26.79
CA ARG A 75 -13.54 -2.55 -25.61
C ARG A 75 -13.51 -3.89 -24.90
N ILE A 76 -13.42 -3.88 -23.57
CA ILE A 76 -13.69 -5.06 -22.74
C ILE A 76 -15.21 -5.19 -22.59
N ARG A 77 -15.79 -6.32 -23.00
CA ARG A 77 -17.23 -6.59 -22.88
C ARG A 77 -17.59 -7.40 -21.65
N ALA A 78 -16.66 -8.23 -21.17
CA ALA A 78 -16.87 -9.02 -19.97
C ALA A 78 -15.55 -9.33 -19.25
N VAL A 79 -15.68 -9.67 -17.97
CA VAL A 79 -14.61 -10.21 -17.14
C VAL A 79 -15.04 -11.60 -16.68
N SER A 80 -14.23 -12.61 -16.99
CA SER A 80 -14.40 -13.94 -16.40
C SER A 80 -13.76 -13.93 -15.02
N VAL A 81 -14.52 -14.35 -14.01
CA VAL A 81 -14.07 -14.43 -12.62
C VAL A 81 -14.17 -15.85 -12.10
N GLN A 82 -13.22 -16.26 -11.27
CA GLN A 82 -13.19 -17.55 -10.61
C GLN A 82 -13.57 -17.41 -9.14
N HIS A 83 -14.50 -18.25 -8.68
CA HIS A 83 -14.90 -18.39 -7.28
C HIS A 83 -15.08 -19.88 -6.97
N GLU A 84 -14.37 -20.39 -5.96
CA GLU A 84 -14.43 -21.82 -5.56
C GLU A 84 -14.26 -22.81 -6.73
N GLY A 85 -13.37 -22.47 -7.68
CA GLY A 85 -13.11 -23.28 -8.88
C GLY A 85 -14.13 -23.12 -10.02
N ILE A 86 -15.21 -22.38 -9.81
CA ILE A 86 -16.23 -22.09 -10.83
C ILE A 86 -15.89 -20.78 -11.53
N THR A 87 -15.86 -20.80 -12.86
CA THR A 87 -15.69 -19.59 -13.68
C THR A 87 -17.05 -19.02 -14.07
N THR A 88 -17.28 -17.75 -13.75
CA THR A 88 -18.50 -17.01 -14.09
C THR A 88 -18.14 -15.81 -14.96
N ARG A 89 -18.93 -15.54 -16.00
CA ARG A 89 -18.78 -14.38 -16.87
C ARG A 89 -19.60 -13.20 -16.35
N LEU A 90 -18.96 -12.04 -16.20
CA LEU A 90 -19.61 -10.79 -15.79
C LEU A 90 -19.49 -9.75 -16.91
N GLU A 91 -20.62 -9.30 -17.45
CA GLU A 91 -20.62 -8.23 -18.46
C GLU A 91 -20.25 -6.89 -17.83
N ALA A 92 -19.47 -6.09 -18.56
CA ALA A 92 -18.98 -4.81 -18.08
C ALA A 92 -18.99 -3.76 -19.20
N GLU A 93 -19.57 -2.60 -18.92
CA GLU A 93 -19.46 -1.45 -19.82
C GLU A 93 -18.17 -0.67 -19.62
N THR A 94 -17.67 -0.65 -18.38
CA THR A 94 -16.44 0.01 -17.92
C THR A 94 -15.76 -0.90 -16.91
N VAL A 95 -14.45 -1.04 -17.01
CA VAL A 95 -13.61 -1.82 -16.09
C VAL A 95 -12.69 -0.87 -15.34
N VAL A 96 -12.91 -0.72 -14.04
CA VAL A 96 -11.98 0.00 -13.15
C VAL A 96 -11.15 -1.02 -12.40
N SER A 97 -9.84 -0.96 -12.57
CA SER A 97 -8.91 -1.99 -12.09
C SER A 97 -7.93 -1.42 -11.07
N SER A 98 -8.04 -1.85 -9.81
CA SER A 98 -7.09 -1.50 -8.74
C SER A 98 -6.08 -2.61 -8.42
N ILE A 99 -6.08 -3.71 -9.19
CA ILE A 99 -5.11 -4.81 -9.03
C ILE A 99 -3.70 -4.34 -9.45
N PRO A 100 -2.63 -5.05 -9.06
CA PRO A 100 -1.28 -4.71 -9.50
C PRO A 100 -1.17 -4.63 -11.02
N LEU A 101 -0.48 -3.61 -11.51
CA LEU A 101 -0.31 -3.37 -12.94
C LEU A 101 0.31 -4.58 -13.68
N GLN A 102 1.15 -5.36 -12.99
CA GLN A 102 1.74 -6.60 -13.51
C GLN A 102 0.67 -7.67 -13.72
N THR A 103 -0.24 -7.83 -12.76
CA THR A 103 -1.38 -8.75 -12.87
C THR A 103 -2.31 -8.31 -13.99
N LEU A 104 -2.61 -7.01 -14.08
CA LEU A 104 -3.43 -6.46 -15.15
C LEU A 104 -2.80 -6.68 -16.54
N SER A 105 -1.50 -6.46 -16.68
CA SER A 105 -0.75 -6.73 -17.91
C SER A 105 -0.89 -8.20 -18.34
N GLY A 106 -0.77 -9.14 -17.40
CA GLY A 106 -0.97 -10.57 -17.66
C GLY A 106 -2.38 -10.92 -18.15
N LEU A 107 -3.41 -10.24 -17.66
CA LEU A 107 -4.79 -10.43 -18.11
C LEU A 107 -5.04 -9.85 -19.52
N LEU A 108 -4.36 -8.75 -19.87
CA LEU A 108 -4.52 -8.08 -21.17
C LEU A 108 -3.74 -8.77 -22.31
N PHE A 109 -2.61 -9.38 -21.98
CA PHE A 109 -1.67 -9.97 -22.93
C PHE A 109 -1.32 -11.41 -22.54
N PRO A 110 -2.32 -12.32 -22.48
CA PRO A 110 -2.07 -13.70 -22.11
C PRO A 110 -1.07 -14.35 -23.08
N GLY A 111 0.01 -14.91 -22.54
CA GLY A 111 1.07 -15.56 -23.31
C GLY A 111 2.12 -14.62 -23.93
N ASP A 112 1.99 -13.31 -23.76
CA ASP A 112 2.94 -12.33 -24.29
C ASP A 112 4.14 -12.17 -23.35
N ALA A 113 5.21 -12.90 -23.64
CA ALA A 113 6.42 -12.90 -22.82
C ALA A 113 7.06 -11.50 -22.68
N VAL A 114 6.96 -10.66 -23.71
CA VAL A 114 7.53 -9.29 -23.69
C VAL A 114 6.71 -8.39 -22.77
N ALA A 115 5.38 -8.45 -22.84
CA ALA A 115 4.50 -7.71 -21.95
C ALA A 115 4.72 -8.11 -20.48
N ALA A 116 4.85 -9.42 -20.25
CA ALA A 116 5.09 -9.99 -18.93
C ALA A 116 6.45 -9.53 -18.37
N GLU A 117 7.52 -9.58 -19.18
CA GLU A 117 8.85 -9.16 -18.75
C GLU A 117 8.90 -7.67 -18.41
N GLU A 118 8.39 -6.79 -19.30
CA GLU A 118 8.42 -5.35 -19.05
C GLU A 118 7.62 -4.96 -17.80
N ALA A 119 6.46 -5.58 -17.58
CA ALA A 119 5.67 -5.34 -16.37
C ALA A 119 6.35 -5.91 -15.12
N ALA A 120 6.99 -7.08 -15.18
CA ALA A 120 7.69 -7.68 -14.05
C ALA A 120 8.89 -6.85 -13.56
N ARG A 121 9.49 -6.02 -14.43
CA ARG A 121 10.56 -5.09 -14.07
C ARG A 121 10.08 -3.91 -13.21
N LEU A 122 8.78 -3.61 -13.20
CA LEU A 122 8.19 -2.71 -12.21
C LEU A 122 8.08 -3.48 -10.89
N ARG A 123 9.11 -3.40 -10.05
CA ARG A 123 9.18 -4.21 -8.84
C ARG A 123 8.24 -3.70 -7.74
N LEU A 124 7.56 -4.62 -7.07
CA LEU A 124 6.84 -4.36 -5.83
C LEU A 124 7.57 -5.06 -4.68
N ARG A 125 7.74 -4.38 -3.56
CA ARG A 125 8.21 -4.97 -2.31
C ARG A 125 7.07 -5.67 -1.59
N ASP A 126 7.41 -6.74 -0.90
CA ASP A 126 6.51 -7.41 0.03
C ASP A 126 6.68 -6.86 1.44
N LEU A 127 5.75 -7.24 2.31
CA LEU A 127 5.72 -6.79 3.69
C LEU A 127 5.37 -7.94 4.63
N ALA A 128 6.15 -8.11 5.68
CA ALA A 128 5.79 -8.88 6.85
C ALA A 128 5.44 -7.91 7.99
N LEU A 129 4.22 -8.01 8.51
CA LEU A 129 3.77 -7.32 9.70
C LEU A 129 3.83 -8.29 10.87
N VAL A 130 4.67 -7.99 11.84
CA VAL A 130 4.84 -8.80 13.06
C VAL A 130 4.09 -8.11 14.19
N PHE A 131 3.06 -8.76 14.69
CA PHE A 131 2.26 -8.27 15.81
C PHE A 131 2.76 -8.89 17.11
N LEU A 132 2.98 -8.06 18.12
CA LEU A 132 3.42 -8.43 19.46
C LEU A 132 2.35 -8.01 20.46
N ILE A 133 1.86 -8.95 21.26
CA ILE A 133 0.89 -8.72 22.32
C ILE A 133 1.65 -8.66 23.64
N LEU A 134 1.60 -7.49 24.29
CA LEU A 134 2.36 -7.21 25.49
C LEU A 134 1.44 -6.97 26.67
N LYS A 135 1.81 -7.50 27.85
CA LYS A 135 1.16 -7.23 29.13
C LYS A 135 1.62 -5.88 29.71
N GLN A 136 1.28 -4.82 29.00
CA GLN A 136 1.63 -3.44 29.31
C GLN A 136 0.56 -2.52 28.71
N GLU A 137 0.23 -1.42 29.39
CA GLU A 137 -0.81 -0.49 28.92
C GLU A 137 -0.41 0.22 27.62
N ARG A 138 0.81 0.78 27.58
CA ARG A 138 1.44 1.40 26.39
C ARG A 138 2.96 1.27 26.41
N VAL A 139 3.61 1.27 25.24
CA VAL A 139 5.09 1.25 25.13
C VAL A 139 5.72 2.60 24.79
N SER A 140 4.99 3.51 24.15
CA SER A 140 5.43 4.87 23.84
C SER A 140 4.27 5.84 23.93
N GLU A 141 4.55 7.15 24.01
CA GLU A 141 3.56 8.20 23.79
C GLU A 141 3.30 8.46 22.30
N ASP A 142 4.24 8.09 21.43
CA ASP A 142 4.16 8.26 19.97
C ASP A 142 3.22 7.25 19.29
N HIS A 143 2.71 7.64 18.11
CA HIS A 143 1.87 6.78 17.27
C HIS A 143 2.70 5.70 16.53
N TRP A 144 3.86 6.08 16.02
CA TRP A 144 4.84 5.21 15.38
C TRP A 144 6.25 5.74 15.57
N ILE A 145 7.24 4.85 15.51
CA ILE A 145 8.66 5.18 15.66
C ILE A 145 9.43 4.48 14.54
N PHE A 146 10.32 5.21 13.88
CA PHE A 146 11.21 4.68 12.85
C PHE A 146 12.56 4.24 13.45
N PHE A 147 13.10 3.14 12.93
CA PHE A 147 14.35 2.53 13.39
C PHE A 147 15.31 2.40 12.19
N PRO A 148 16.10 3.44 11.88
CA PRO A 148 17.04 3.40 10.76
C PRO A 148 18.26 2.50 11.01
N GLU A 149 18.57 2.17 12.26
CA GLU A 149 19.75 1.40 12.63
C GLU A 149 19.60 -0.08 12.26
N ARG A 150 20.64 -0.65 11.64
CA ARG A 150 20.67 -2.03 11.15
C ARG A 150 20.46 -3.11 12.22
N GLN A 151 20.63 -2.77 13.49
CA GLN A 151 20.42 -3.69 14.60
C GLN A 151 18.94 -4.02 14.79
N TYR A 152 18.03 -3.16 14.33
CA TYR A 152 16.59 -3.38 14.39
C TYR A 152 16.13 -4.10 13.12
N PRO A 153 15.37 -5.20 13.23
CA PRO A 153 14.93 -5.98 12.07
C PRO A 153 13.74 -5.35 11.32
N PHE A 154 13.10 -4.33 11.89
CA PHE A 154 11.92 -3.64 11.36
C PHE A 154 12.24 -2.19 11.01
N ASN A 155 11.53 -1.62 10.04
CA ASN A 155 11.74 -0.24 9.60
C ASN A 155 11.07 0.76 10.55
N ARG A 156 9.89 0.41 11.05
CA ARG A 156 9.17 1.12 12.10
C ARG A 156 8.34 0.15 12.94
N MET A 157 7.92 0.66 14.08
CA MET A 157 6.85 0.06 14.87
C MET A 157 5.74 1.07 15.10
N PHE A 158 4.51 0.58 15.26
CA PHE A 158 3.36 1.40 15.62
C PHE A 158 2.48 0.68 16.62
N GLU A 159 1.91 1.45 17.54
CA GLU A 159 1.11 0.97 18.63
C GLU A 159 -0.38 1.20 18.35
N GLN A 160 -1.19 0.14 18.35
CA GLN A 160 -2.62 0.28 18.02
C GLN A 160 -3.35 1.21 19.00
N LYS A 161 -3.01 1.13 20.29
CA LYS A 161 -3.60 1.97 21.34
C LYS A 161 -3.21 3.44 21.27
N ALA A 162 -2.10 3.77 20.61
CA ALA A 162 -1.76 5.16 20.36
C ALA A 162 -2.76 5.81 19.40
N MET A 163 -3.34 5.04 18.48
CA MET A 163 -4.34 5.49 17.50
C MET A 163 -5.76 5.54 18.08
N ASP A 164 -6.13 4.52 18.86
CA ASP A 164 -7.40 4.43 19.56
C ASP A 164 -7.20 3.70 20.89
N PRO A 165 -7.28 4.41 22.04
CA PRO A 165 -7.09 3.81 23.37
C PRO A 165 -8.06 2.68 23.69
N GLY A 166 -9.21 2.61 23.01
CA GLY A 166 -10.22 1.55 23.17
C GLY A 166 -9.85 0.23 22.47
N LEU A 167 -8.75 0.17 21.71
CA LEU A 167 -8.32 -1.04 21.03
C LEU A 167 -7.64 -2.02 21.98
N GLY A 168 -8.43 -2.95 22.50
CA GLY A 168 -7.97 -4.07 23.32
C GLY A 168 -8.11 -3.86 24.84
N PRO A 169 -7.69 -4.85 25.65
CA PRO A 169 -7.80 -4.78 27.12
C PRO A 169 -6.95 -3.65 27.71
N ALA A 170 -7.37 -3.04 28.82
CA ALA A 170 -6.68 -1.89 29.44
C ALA A 170 -5.21 -2.18 29.81
N ASP A 171 -4.92 -3.36 30.33
CA ASP A 171 -3.59 -3.78 30.83
C ASP A 171 -2.67 -4.40 29.77
N ARG A 172 -3.07 -4.35 28.48
CA ARG A 172 -2.35 -4.94 27.35
C ARG A 172 -2.25 -4.00 26.17
N THR A 173 -1.26 -4.19 25.32
CA THR A 173 -1.14 -3.45 24.06
C THR A 173 -0.69 -4.36 22.92
N ALA A 174 -0.93 -3.90 21.69
CA ALA A 174 -0.52 -4.56 20.47
C ALA A 174 0.42 -3.65 19.67
N ILE A 175 1.65 -4.10 19.50
CA ILE A 175 2.67 -3.44 18.68
C ILE A 175 2.73 -4.14 17.33
N CYS A 176 2.75 -3.37 16.26
CA CYS A 176 3.02 -3.89 14.92
C CYS A 176 4.38 -3.39 14.45
N CYS A 177 5.29 -4.31 14.21
CA CYS A 177 6.59 -4.07 13.57
C CYS A 177 6.46 -4.33 12.08
N ASP A 178 6.97 -3.43 11.23
CA ASP A 178 6.93 -3.59 9.78
C ASP A 178 8.28 -3.98 9.17
N LEU A 179 8.30 -5.09 8.43
CA LEU A 179 9.51 -5.63 7.83
C LEU A 179 9.30 -5.72 6.33
N THR A 180 9.98 -4.84 5.59
CA THR A 180 9.98 -4.89 4.14
C THR A 180 10.82 -6.08 3.68
N CYS A 181 10.25 -6.95 2.87
CA CYS A 181 10.89 -8.19 2.42
C CYS A 181 10.60 -8.45 0.93
N ASP A 182 11.23 -9.47 0.36
CA ASP A 182 10.85 -10.10 -0.91
C ASP A 182 10.48 -11.57 -0.64
N ALA A 183 9.51 -12.11 -1.37
CA ALA A 183 9.20 -13.54 -1.23
C ALA A 183 10.41 -14.40 -1.58
N GLY A 184 10.65 -15.39 -0.72
CA GLY A 184 11.82 -16.27 -0.78
C GLY A 184 13.03 -15.73 -0.04
N ASP A 185 13.02 -14.49 0.46
CA ASP A 185 14.09 -14.00 1.33
C ASP A 185 14.00 -14.57 2.75
N ALA A 186 15.01 -14.25 3.57
CA ALA A 186 15.12 -14.73 4.94
C ALA A 186 13.97 -14.25 5.84
N VAL A 187 13.46 -13.03 5.66
CA VAL A 187 12.33 -12.51 6.46
C VAL A 187 11.04 -13.18 6.03
N TRP A 188 10.79 -13.31 4.74
CA TRP A 188 9.59 -13.94 4.22
C TRP A 188 9.49 -15.41 4.63
N SER A 189 10.60 -16.13 4.54
CA SER A 189 10.65 -17.58 4.76
C SER A 189 10.84 -17.98 6.22
N ALA A 190 11.18 -17.03 7.10
CA ALA A 190 11.34 -17.30 8.53
C ALA A 190 10.01 -17.76 9.15
N PRO A 191 10.05 -18.72 10.10
CA PRO A 191 8.91 -19.06 10.93
C PRO A 191 8.35 -17.85 11.69
N ASP A 192 7.03 -17.85 11.91
CA ASP A 192 6.34 -16.74 12.59
C ASP A 192 6.86 -16.49 14.00
N ASP A 193 7.13 -17.55 14.75
CA ASP A 193 7.66 -17.50 16.11
C ASP A 193 9.08 -16.94 16.16
N GLU A 194 9.91 -17.23 15.16
CA GLU A 194 11.24 -16.63 15.02
C GLU A 194 11.13 -15.11 14.81
N LEU A 195 10.28 -14.66 13.88
CA LEU A 195 10.09 -13.24 13.61
C LEU A 195 9.52 -12.49 14.81
N VAL A 196 8.54 -13.09 15.50
CA VAL A 196 7.97 -12.56 16.74
C VAL A 196 9.06 -12.39 17.79
N ARG A 197 9.90 -13.41 18.00
CA ARG A 197 11.00 -13.34 18.98
C ARG A 197 12.01 -12.26 18.62
N ARG A 198 12.46 -12.23 17.37
CA ARG A 198 13.44 -11.24 16.87
C ARG A 198 12.94 -9.81 17.01
N CYS A 199 11.68 -9.55 16.69
CA CYS A 199 11.10 -8.20 16.85
C CYS A 199 10.94 -7.83 18.33
N PHE A 200 10.51 -8.78 19.17
CA PHE A 200 10.37 -8.55 20.61
C PHE A 200 11.73 -8.26 21.29
N ASP A 201 12.75 -9.07 21.01
CA ASP A 201 14.10 -8.89 21.57
C ASP A 201 14.69 -7.53 21.16
N ALA A 202 14.41 -7.10 19.92
CA ALA A 202 14.78 -5.77 19.43
C ALA A 202 14.07 -4.63 20.19
N LEU A 203 12.78 -4.77 20.52
CA LEU A 203 12.06 -3.78 21.35
C LEU A 203 12.53 -3.76 22.81
N VAL A 204 12.93 -4.91 23.35
CA VAL A 204 13.59 -4.97 24.66
C VAL A 204 14.92 -4.23 24.59
N GLY A 205 15.72 -4.49 23.55
CA GLY A 205 17.01 -3.83 23.33
C GLY A 205 16.91 -2.32 23.12
N SER A 206 15.78 -1.80 22.62
CA SER A 206 15.53 -0.35 22.54
C SER A 206 15.04 0.27 23.85
N GLY A 207 14.76 -0.55 24.88
CA GLY A 207 14.25 -0.09 26.17
C GLY A 207 12.76 0.26 26.20
N LEU A 208 11.98 -0.11 25.18
CA LEU A 208 10.54 0.19 25.10
C LEU A 208 9.67 -0.79 25.90
N THR A 209 10.21 -1.96 26.25
CA THR A 209 9.54 -3.01 27.01
C THR A 209 10.55 -3.87 27.77
N THR A 210 10.08 -4.71 28.68
CA THR A 210 10.91 -5.68 29.42
C THR A 210 10.67 -7.13 28.94
N PRO A 211 11.64 -8.05 29.14
CA PRO A 211 11.56 -9.42 28.63
C PRO A 211 10.34 -10.24 29.08
N ASP A 212 9.78 -9.93 30.24
CA ASP A 212 8.65 -10.63 30.87
C ASP A 212 7.27 -10.22 30.32
N ARG A 213 7.21 -9.28 29.36
CA ARG A 213 5.97 -8.67 28.90
C ARG A 213 5.31 -9.35 27.71
N LEU A 214 6.02 -10.19 26.96
CA LEU A 214 5.46 -10.85 25.78
C LEU A 214 4.47 -11.94 26.19
N GLU A 215 3.20 -11.79 25.81
CA GLU A 215 2.18 -12.83 25.97
C GLU A 215 1.95 -13.63 24.70
N GLY A 216 2.27 -13.06 23.53
CA GLY A 216 2.16 -13.74 22.25
C GLY A 216 2.43 -12.84 21.07
N GLY A 217 2.33 -13.40 19.87
CA GLY A 217 2.48 -12.65 18.64
C GLY A 217 2.11 -13.48 17.43
N PHE A 218 1.96 -12.82 16.29
CA PHE A 218 1.67 -13.48 15.01
C PHE A 218 2.19 -12.64 13.85
N VAL A 219 2.34 -13.25 12.67
CA VAL A 219 2.83 -12.57 11.48
C VAL A 219 1.76 -12.56 10.39
N ARG A 220 1.69 -11.45 9.65
CA ARG A 220 0.90 -11.33 8.42
C ARG A 220 1.82 -10.94 7.29
N ARG A 221 1.82 -11.71 6.21
CA ARG A 221 2.66 -11.47 5.03
C ARG A 221 1.81 -11.02 3.85
N PHE A 222 2.23 -9.96 3.17
CA PHE A 222 1.54 -9.37 2.04
C PHE A 222 2.48 -9.28 0.85
N ARG A 223 2.07 -9.89 -0.26
CA ARG A 223 2.76 -9.72 -1.54
C ARG A 223 2.42 -8.36 -2.14
N ASN A 224 3.32 -7.83 -2.96
CA ASN A 224 3.03 -6.68 -3.83
C ASN A 224 2.55 -5.43 -3.07
N PHE A 225 3.21 -5.09 -1.96
CA PHE A 225 2.74 -4.06 -1.04
C PHE A 225 3.18 -2.64 -1.42
N TYR A 226 4.48 -2.43 -1.70
CA TYR A 226 5.03 -1.10 -2.02
C TYR A 226 5.64 -1.05 -3.42
N PRO A 227 5.28 -0.05 -4.25
CA PRO A 227 6.03 0.31 -5.45
C PRO A 227 7.49 0.60 -5.13
N MET A 228 8.41 -0.09 -5.82
CA MET A 228 9.84 0.19 -5.75
C MET A 228 10.24 1.06 -6.94
N TYR A 229 10.70 2.28 -6.65
CA TYR A 229 11.17 3.19 -7.68
C TYR A 229 12.66 2.97 -7.94
N THR A 230 12.97 2.14 -8.93
CA THR A 230 14.32 1.98 -9.50
C THR A 230 14.71 3.23 -10.29
N ILE A 231 15.99 3.39 -10.66
CA ILE A 231 16.46 4.58 -11.39
C ILE A 231 15.71 4.79 -12.72
N ASP A 232 15.35 3.70 -13.38
CA ASP A 232 14.72 3.65 -14.69
C ASP A 232 13.19 3.44 -14.65
N PHE A 233 12.58 3.51 -13.46
CA PHE A 233 11.17 3.12 -13.30
C PHE A 233 10.20 3.94 -14.15
N ARG A 234 10.46 5.25 -14.37
CA ARG A 234 9.59 6.14 -15.15
C ARG A 234 9.50 5.73 -16.61
N GLU A 235 10.65 5.44 -17.22
CA GLU A 235 10.73 5.03 -18.62
C GLU A 235 9.98 3.71 -18.81
N ARG A 236 10.18 2.76 -17.88
CA ARG A 236 9.47 1.49 -17.85
C ARG A 236 7.97 1.66 -17.66
N LEU A 237 7.58 2.49 -16.70
CA LEU A 237 6.17 2.75 -16.38
C LEU A 237 5.46 3.39 -17.56
N GLY A 238 6.10 4.34 -18.26
CA GLY A 238 5.57 4.95 -19.48
C GLY A 238 5.28 3.92 -20.56
N ARG A 239 6.24 3.02 -20.85
CA ARG A 239 6.02 1.93 -21.83
C ARG A 239 4.89 0.99 -21.42
N VAL A 240 4.80 0.63 -20.14
CA VAL A 240 3.73 -0.24 -19.64
C VAL A 240 2.38 0.47 -19.73
N TYR A 241 2.29 1.77 -19.42
CA TYR A 241 1.06 2.56 -19.56
C TYR A 241 0.60 2.67 -21.01
N GLU A 242 1.50 2.99 -21.93
CA GLU A 242 1.18 3.01 -23.37
C GLU A 242 0.59 1.67 -23.81
N ARG A 243 1.23 0.57 -23.37
CA ARG A 243 0.78 -0.78 -23.71
C ARG A 243 -0.56 -1.13 -23.07
N VAL A 244 -0.78 -0.81 -21.79
CA VAL A 244 -2.02 -1.12 -21.05
C VAL A 244 -3.20 -0.27 -21.51
N ARG A 245 -2.96 0.97 -21.96
CA ARG A 245 -4.00 1.88 -22.46
C ARG A 245 -4.48 1.52 -23.87
N ALA A 246 -3.60 1.00 -24.72
CA ALA A 246 -3.88 0.69 -26.12
C ALA A 246 -5.06 -0.29 -26.40
N PRO A 247 -5.30 -1.35 -25.60
CA PRO A 247 -6.23 -2.42 -26.01
C PRO A 247 -7.70 -2.15 -25.68
N ALA A 248 -7.99 -1.21 -24.78
CA ALA A 248 -9.35 -0.99 -24.29
C ALA A 248 -9.61 0.44 -23.80
N ASP A 249 -10.54 1.14 -24.46
CA ASP A 249 -10.92 2.52 -24.11
C ASP A 249 -11.70 2.60 -22.79
N ASN A 250 -12.35 1.50 -22.41
CA ASN A 250 -13.18 1.40 -21.21
C ASN A 250 -12.44 0.78 -20.01
N LEU A 251 -11.11 0.63 -20.09
CA LEU A 251 -10.27 0.18 -18.98
C LEU A 251 -9.60 1.37 -18.28
N VAL A 252 -9.74 1.41 -16.96
CA VAL A 252 -9.17 2.45 -16.10
C VAL A 252 -8.39 1.80 -14.95
N PRO A 253 -7.04 1.78 -14.99
CA PRO A 253 -6.25 1.41 -13.82
C PRO A 253 -6.32 2.52 -12.75
N THR A 254 -6.24 2.13 -11.48
CA THR A 254 -6.31 3.08 -10.37
C THR A 254 -5.59 2.57 -9.11
N GLY A 255 -5.46 3.45 -8.12
CA GLY A 255 -4.90 3.15 -6.81
C GLY A 255 -3.39 2.89 -6.81
N ARG A 256 -2.87 2.54 -5.63
CA ARG A 256 -1.43 2.35 -5.36
C ARG A 256 -0.77 1.35 -6.32
N LEU A 257 -1.39 0.20 -6.54
CA LEU A 257 -0.78 -0.89 -7.31
C LEU A 257 -1.15 -0.84 -8.80
N GLY A 258 -2.37 -0.41 -9.13
CA GLY A 258 -2.81 -0.28 -10.53
C GLY A 258 -2.14 0.87 -11.27
N MET A 259 -1.76 1.94 -10.56
CA MET A 259 -0.98 3.07 -11.10
C MET A 259 0.47 3.09 -10.62
N PHE A 260 0.98 1.96 -10.09
CA PHE A 260 2.35 1.83 -9.57
C PHE A 260 2.84 3.06 -8.79
N ASN A 261 1.98 3.60 -7.92
CA ASN A 261 2.19 4.87 -7.26
C ASN A 261 2.20 4.70 -5.75
N TYR A 262 3.24 5.18 -5.10
CA TYR A 262 3.35 5.24 -3.66
C TYR A 262 2.34 6.26 -3.11
N ASN A 263 1.20 5.78 -2.60
CA ASN A 263 0.02 6.59 -2.23
C ASN A 263 -0.54 6.24 -0.86
N ASN A 264 -1.22 7.18 -0.20
CA ASN A 264 -2.01 6.96 1.01
C ASN A 264 -3.49 6.64 0.68
N SER A 265 -4.28 6.29 1.71
CA SER A 265 -5.68 5.89 1.55
C SER A 265 -6.57 7.03 1.02
N ASP A 266 -6.32 8.25 1.44
CA ASP A 266 -6.98 9.48 0.99
C ASP A 266 -6.71 9.74 -0.51
N HIS A 267 -5.48 9.56 -0.98
CA HIS A 267 -5.17 9.62 -2.42
C HIS A 267 -5.96 8.58 -3.21
N CYS A 268 -6.03 7.33 -2.72
CA CYS A 268 -6.81 6.28 -3.38
C CYS A 268 -8.31 6.63 -3.46
N LEU A 269 -8.86 7.27 -2.43
CA LEU A 269 -10.26 7.73 -2.41
C LEU A 269 -10.50 8.89 -3.38
N ASP A 270 -9.59 9.85 -3.45
CA ASP A 270 -9.64 10.94 -4.42
C ASP A 270 -9.62 10.41 -5.86
N MET A 271 -8.73 9.46 -6.17
CA MET A 271 -8.69 8.78 -7.47
C MET A 271 -10.03 8.11 -7.80
N GLY A 272 -10.61 7.37 -6.85
CA GLY A 272 -11.93 6.73 -7.03
C GLY A 272 -13.05 7.73 -7.29
N ARG A 273 -13.07 8.84 -6.54
CA ARG A 273 -14.04 9.94 -6.74
C ARG A 273 -13.90 10.61 -8.09
N PHE A 274 -12.66 10.82 -8.55
CA PHE A 274 -12.38 11.42 -9.86
C PHE A 274 -12.91 10.55 -11.01
N ILE A 275 -12.69 9.23 -10.93
CA ILE A 275 -13.17 8.27 -11.94
C ILE A 275 -14.70 8.30 -12.07
N ALA A 276 -15.43 8.57 -10.99
CA ALA A 276 -16.89 8.59 -10.99
C ALA A 276 -17.52 9.82 -11.71
N ARG A 277 -16.76 10.84 -12.11
CA ARG A 277 -17.30 12.08 -12.72
C ARG A 277 -16.54 12.58 -13.98
N PRO A 278 -16.34 11.80 -15.07
CA PRO A 278 -15.23 12.10 -15.96
C PRO A 278 -15.55 12.83 -17.29
N ARG A 279 -14.55 13.62 -17.72
CA ARG A 279 -13.98 13.66 -19.08
C ARG A 279 -12.45 13.46 -18.95
N GLN A 280 -11.81 12.69 -19.84
CA GLN A 280 -10.34 12.44 -19.91
C GLN A 280 -9.67 11.77 -18.68
N ILE A 281 -10.14 10.56 -18.30
CA ILE A 281 -9.73 9.86 -17.06
C ILE A 281 -8.21 9.62 -16.96
N TRP A 282 -7.57 9.12 -18.02
CA TRP A 282 -6.15 8.77 -17.99
C TRP A 282 -5.24 9.96 -17.68
N ALA A 283 -5.37 11.05 -18.45
CA ALA A 283 -4.55 12.24 -18.27
C ALA A 283 -4.74 12.85 -16.86
N GLY A 284 -5.99 12.92 -16.38
CA GLY A 284 -6.27 13.44 -15.04
C GLY A 284 -5.75 12.56 -13.91
N LEU A 285 -5.76 11.23 -14.05
CA LEU A 285 -5.18 10.33 -13.05
C LEU A 285 -3.64 10.42 -13.03
N GLU A 286 -2.98 10.50 -14.19
CA GLU A 286 -1.53 10.68 -14.27
C GLU A 286 -1.08 12.00 -13.63
N GLU A 287 -1.82 13.08 -13.88
CA GLU A 287 -1.56 14.38 -13.26
C GLU A 287 -1.67 14.30 -11.74
N ARG A 288 -2.79 13.76 -11.22
CA ARG A 288 -3.00 13.58 -9.78
C ARG A 288 -1.88 12.79 -9.12
N VAL A 289 -1.53 11.64 -9.71
CA VAL A 289 -0.44 10.76 -9.24
C VAL A 289 0.87 11.52 -9.08
N ARG A 290 1.21 12.44 -9.99
CA ARG A 290 2.45 13.25 -9.90
C ARG A 290 2.40 14.32 -8.81
N THR A 291 1.20 14.79 -8.47
CA THR A 291 0.99 15.87 -7.49
C THR A 291 0.84 15.37 -6.05
N TYR A 292 0.48 14.10 -5.84
CA TYR A 292 0.35 13.55 -4.50
C TYR A 292 1.66 13.65 -3.70
N ARG A 293 1.54 13.96 -2.41
CA ARG A 293 2.63 14.05 -1.44
C ARG A 293 2.28 13.20 -0.23
N ILE A 294 3.25 12.45 0.26
CA ILE A 294 3.04 11.63 1.45
C ILE A 294 3.35 12.50 2.65
N ILE A 295 2.33 12.78 3.43
CA ILE A 295 2.43 13.42 4.73
C ILE A 295 2.49 12.28 5.75
N ASP A 296 3.54 12.25 6.57
CA ASP A 296 3.69 11.36 7.71
C ASP A 296 3.52 12.18 9.00
#